data_AF-A0A937A498-F1
#
_entry.id   AF-A0A937A498-F1
#
_cell.length_a   1.000
_cell.length_b   1.000
_cell.length_c   1.000
_cell.angle_alpha   90.00
_cell.angle_beta   90.00
_cell.angle_gamma   90.00
#
_symmetry.space_group_name_H-M   'P 1'
#
loop_
_entity.id
_entity.type
_entity.pdbx_description
1 polymer ?
#
loop_
_entity_poly.entity_id
_entity_poly.type
_entity_poly.pdbx_seq_one_letter_code
_entity_poly.pdbx_strand_id
1 'polypeptide(L)'
;MNDCLEHPETLLTGPNPLFGVLRPFVTLGEVPALLNYNPLSTLDLKTIPLQKRESLLPFAEQLFIPSGPNLEVFMGVQELLRRSLSLMNPLQRAARLHANRIGAARSTLQLRQLICLDGAGMLVSGITGRGKTRLIKRCLQVLVKHLVLDHPASEEYGWYGMRQVAYLYVDFPSNGTRGALLHRILEELDSVAGTNYSGEHKRTVNIDILMVAVCKALINHRVALLVVDEKQSMTFNDSQWALQFVLFYLSLMNLGVSVALCGNPLAFDHMMNLSQVMRRFSIAGVHELTPGQQTDPWWTKEFVPRVDEFMLVDGFAVDLAWRSEVETNFSAGIPGFLLPLRCEVMRSAIRRGGSPCLISEDDYDEALNSPRLKKIASISQAIQGIPNSDHYFDLPSTECLRNPSLRAKHDVAQLDAASGSAVLELLRKLQQRVSAELTRTRNKLKEIQGLSKEDAEALGLTLHHVNELQDSIAKIEQHKKDLAQRGRNAKAAT
;
A
#
# COMPACT_ATOMS: atom_id res chain seq x y z
N MET A 1 -31.89 -20.66 -6.01
CA MET A 1 -30.78 -21.27 -6.78
C MET A 1 -29.93 -20.21 -7.48
N ASN A 2 -30.50 -19.21 -8.20
CA ASN A 2 -29.69 -18.18 -8.87
C ASN A 2 -28.83 -17.31 -7.92
N ASP A 3 -29.37 -16.89 -6.78
CA ASP A 3 -28.66 -16.03 -5.81
C ASP A 3 -27.40 -16.70 -5.21
N CYS A 4 -27.43 -18.04 -5.09
CA CYS A 4 -26.32 -18.82 -4.55
C CYS A 4 -25.13 -18.94 -5.51
N LEU A 5 -25.34 -18.74 -6.81
CA LEU A 5 -24.27 -18.76 -7.80
C LEU A 5 -23.57 -17.39 -7.90
N GLU A 6 -24.29 -16.29 -7.61
CA GLU A 6 -23.71 -14.95 -7.56
C GLU A 6 -22.84 -14.75 -6.29
N HIS A 7 -23.25 -15.35 -5.18
CA HIS A 7 -22.57 -15.30 -3.89
C HIS A 7 -22.32 -16.72 -3.34
N PRO A 8 -21.22 -17.38 -3.75
CA PRO A 8 -20.97 -18.79 -3.39
C PRO A 8 -20.88 -19.04 -1.88
N GLU A 9 -20.54 -18.03 -1.09
CA GLU A 9 -20.48 -18.07 0.36
C GLU A 9 -21.85 -18.38 0.99
N THR A 10 -22.93 -18.04 0.30
CA THR A 10 -24.30 -18.28 0.77
C THR A 10 -24.67 -19.76 0.75
N LEU A 11 -23.94 -20.59 -0.01
CA LEU A 11 -24.11 -22.06 0.01
C LEU A 11 -23.76 -22.65 1.37
N LEU A 12 -22.83 -22.04 2.10
CA LEU A 12 -22.39 -22.50 3.43
C LEU A 12 -23.04 -21.71 4.55
N THR A 13 -23.24 -20.40 4.35
CA THR A 13 -23.67 -19.48 5.43
C THR A 13 -25.14 -19.09 5.37
N GLY A 14 -25.87 -19.54 4.34
CA GLY A 14 -27.23 -19.12 4.04
C GLY A 14 -27.28 -17.74 3.35
N PRO A 15 -28.48 -17.23 3.04
CA PRO A 15 -28.63 -15.91 2.45
C PRO A 15 -28.04 -14.83 3.37
N ASN A 16 -27.54 -13.73 2.79
CA ASN A 16 -26.98 -12.63 3.55
C ASN A 16 -27.28 -11.30 2.84
N PRO A 17 -28.18 -10.46 3.38
CA PRO A 17 -28.58 -9.21 2.74
C PRO A 17 -27.41 -8.23 2.58
N LEU A 18 -26.34 -8.38 3.38
CA LEU A 18 -25.19 -7.49 3.33
C LEU A 18 -24.36 -7.66 2.04
N PHE A 19 -24.51 -8.76 1.30
CA PHE A 19 -23.85 -8.91 -0.02
C PHE A 19 -24.45 -8.01 -1.09
N GLY A 20 -25.61 -7.38 -0.83
CA GLY A 20 -26.26 -6.44 -1.73
C GLY A 20 -25.42 -5.21 -2.09
N VAL A 21 -24.29 -4.94 -1.42
CA VAL A 21 -23.35 -3.88 -1.82
C VAL A 21 -22.33 -4.31 -2.88
N LEU A 22 -22.13 -5.62 -3.05
CA LEU A 22 -21.15 -6.19 -3.95
C LEU A 22 -21.77 -6.66 -5.26
N ARG A 23 -20.92 -6.75 -6.28
CA ARG A 23 -21.22 -7.52 -7.48
C ARG A 23 -21.18 -9.03 -7.20
N PRO A 24 -21.73 -9.85 -8.12
CA PRO A 24 -21.47 -11.29 -8.14
C PRO A 24 -19.97 -11.62 -8.11
N PHE A 25 -19.65 -12.84 -7.70
CA PHE A 25 -18.27 -13.28 -7.53
C PHE A 25 -17.55 -13.20 -8.87
N VAL A 26 -16.42 -12.50 -8.88
CA VAL A 26 -15.60 -12.30 -10.08
C VAL A 26 -14.53 -13.38 -10.11
N THR A 27 -14.49 -14.16 -11.18
CA THR A 27 -13.45 -15.17 -11.39
C THR A 27 -12.16 -14.53 -11.89
N LEU A 28 -11.01 -15.16 -11.61
CA LEU A 28 -9.69 -14.65 -12.02
C LEU A 28 -9.61 -14.33 -13.52
N GLY A 29 -10.26 -15.12 -14.38
CA GLY A 29 -10.28 -14.93 -15.83
C GLY A 29 -11.04 -13.68 -16.29
N GLU A 30 -12.00 -13.20 -15.51
CA GLU A 30 -12.80 -12.00 -15.83
C GLU A 30 -12.10 -10.70 -15.39
N VAL A 31 -11.21 -10.80 -14.39
CA VAL A 31 -10.54 -9.65 -13.77
C VAL A 31 -9.83 -8.73 -14.79
N PRO A 32 -9.06 -9.24 -15.77
CA PRO A 32 -8.38 -8.36 -16.73
C PRO A 32 -9.35 -7.47 -17.51
N ALA A 33 -10.47 -8.02 -17.99
CA ALA A 33 -11.44 -7.25 -18.77
C ALA A 33 -12.09 -6.14 -17.91
N LEU A 34 -12.36 -6.44 -16.64
CA LEU A 34 -13.03 -5.53 -15.71
C LEU A 34 -12.10 -4.42 -15.18
N LEU A 35 -10.85 -4.77 -14.88
CA LEU A 35 -9.86 -3.80 -14.42
C LEU A 35 -9.43 -2.85 -15.52
N ASN A 36 -9.32 -3.34 -16.76
CA ASN A 36 -8.90 -2.53 -17.90
C ASN A 36 -9.77 -1.29 -18.07
N TYR A 37 -9.12 -0.16 -18.31
CA TYR A 37 -9.81 1.08 -18.64
C TYR A 37 -8.94 1.94 -19.55
N ASN A 38 -9.44 2.19 -20.75
CA ASN A 38 -8.81 3.09 -21.71
C ASN A 38 -9.80 4.22 -22.06
N PRO A 39 -9.50 5.48 -21.71
CA PRO A 39 -10.39 6.60 -21.97
C PRO A 39 -10.57 6.91 -23.47
N LEU A 40 -9.70 6.39 -24.34
CA LEU A 40 -9.79 6.56 -25.79
C LEU A 40 -10.61 5.46 -26.47
N SER A 41 -11.02 4.41 -25.74
CA SER A 41 -11.65 3.22 -26.34
C SER A 41 -12.92 3.48 -27.14
N THR A 42 -13.63 4.58 -26.87
CA THR A 42 -14.87 4.97 -27.56
C THR A 42 -14.66 6.06 -28.62
N LEU A 43 -13.45 6.60 -28.76
CA LEU A 43 -13.15 7.71 -29.65
C LEU A 43 -12.61 7.22 -30.99
N ASP A 44 -13.13 7.77 -32.10
CA ASP A 44 -12.48 7.64 -33.40
C ASP A 44 -11.43 8.74 -33.56
N LEU A 45 -10.16 8.41 -33.33
CA LEU A 45 -9.07 9.37 -33.45
C LEU A 45 -8.91 9.92 -34.86
N LYS A 46 -9.37 9.20 -35.91
CA LYS A 46 -9.27 9.66 -37.30
C LYS A 46 -10.12 10.89 -37.57
N THR A 47 -11.22 11.08 -36.83
CA THR A 47 -12.07 12.27 -36.97
C THR A 47 -11.50 13.50 -36.27
N ILE A 48 -10.49 13.33 -35.42
CA ILE A 48 -9.90 14.41 -34.62
C ILE A 48 -8.62 14.91 -35.31
N PRO A 49 -8.55 16.20 -35.70
CA PRO A 49 -7.33 16.80 -36.25
C PRO A 49 -6.13 16.61 -35.32
N LEU A 50 -4.97 16.28 -35.90
CA LEU A 50 -3.75 15.94 -35.15
C LEU A 50 -3.41 16.95 -34.04
N GLN A 51 -3.46 18.25 -34.34
CA GLN A 51 -3.12 19.31 -33.40
C GLN A 51 -4.09 19.39 -32.21
N LYS A 52 -5.35 18.99 -32.40
CA LYS A 52 -6.34 18.94 -31.31
C LYS A 52 -6.12 17.74 -30.38
N ARG A 53 -5.45 16.69 -30.86
CA ARG A 53 -5.18 15.48 -30.07
C ARG A 53 -4.25 15.75 -28.88
N GLU A 54 -3.38 16.78 -28.94
CA GLU A 54 -2.51 17.15 -27.80
C GLU A 54 -3.32 17.39 -26.51
N SER A 55 -4.54 17.93 -26.63
CA SER A 55 -5.45 18.17 -25.49
C SER A 55 -5.94 16.90 -24.79
N LEU A 56 -5.79 15.74 -25.43
CA LEU A 56 -6.18 14.44 -24.89
C LEU A 56 -5.06 13.76 -24.08
N LEU A 57 -3.81 14.24 -24.18
CA LEU A 57 -2.68 13.67 -23.44
C LEU A 57 -2.88 13.59 -21.92
N PRO A 58 -3.50 14.58 -21.24
CA PRO A 58 -3.75 14.49 -19.80
C PRO A 58 -4.63 13.28 -19.41
N PHE A 59 -5.46 12.77 -20.32
CA PHE A 59 -6.28 11.59 -20.07
C PHE A 59 -5.46 10.29 -20.00
N ALA A 60 -4.16 10.29 -20.32
CA ALA A 60 -3.27 9.16 -20.05
C ALA A 60 -3.27 8.80 -18.56
N GLU A 61 -3.43 9.79 -17.68
CA GLU A 61 -3.61 9.59 -16.25
C GLU A 61 -4.93 8.90 -15.90
N GLN A 62 -5.80 8.58 -16.86
CA GLN A 62 -7.00 7.79 -16.64
C GLN A 62 -6.79 6.31 -17.02
N LEU A 63 -5.82 6.01 -17.88
CA LEU A 63 -5.49 4.66 -18.34
C LEU A 63 -5.23 3.72 -17.15
N PHE A 64 -5.78 2.50 -17.23
CA PHE A 64 -5.49 1.42 -16.31
C PHE A 64 -5.29 0.14 -17.11
N ILE A 65 -4.07 -0.39 -17.08
CA ILE A 65 -3.72 -1.65 -17.74
C ILE A 65 -3.53 -2.72 -16.66
N PRO A 66 -4.34 -3.79 -16.67
CA PRO A 66 -4.16 -4.91 -15.75
C PRO A 66 -2.91 -5.70 -16.13
N SER A 67 -2.19 -6.17 -15.11
CA SER A 67 -1.06 -7.09 -15.24
C SER A 67 -1.20 -8.22 -14.23
N GLY A 68 -0.45 -9.31 -14.38
CA GLY A 68 -0.51 -10.49 -13.49
C GLY A 68 -0.55 -10.13 -12.00
N PRO A 69 0.40 -9.33 -11.47
CA PRO A 69 0.41 -8.92 -10.06
C PRO A 69 -0.85 -8.15 -9.62
N ASN A 70 -1.50 -7.42 -10.53
CA ASN A 70 -2.73 -6.67 -10.22
C ASN A 70 -3.92 -7.60 -10.00
N LEU A 71 -3.94 -8.77 -10.65
CA LEU A 71 -5.04 -9.73 -10.55
C LEU A 71 -5.08 -10.35 -9.16
N GLU A 72 -3.93 -10.71 -8.59
CA GLU A 72 -3.84 -11.27 -7.24
C GLU A 72 -4.28 -10.27 -6.18
N VAL A 73 -3.89 -8.99 -6.32
CA VAL A 73 -4.39 -7.91 -5.44
C VAL A 73 -5.91 -7.79 -5.53
N PHE A 74 -6.48 -7.86 -6.73
CA PHE A 74 -7.92 -7.81 -6.93
C PHE A 74 -8.64 -8.97 -6.22
N MET A 75 -8.12 -10.19 -6.36
CA MET A 75 -8.68 -11.37 -5.70
C MET A 75 -8.59 -11.24 -4.18
N GLY A 76 -7.49 -10.72 -3.64
CA GLY A 76 -7.33 -10.43 -2.21
C GLY A 76 -8.36 -9.41 -1.69
N VAL A 77 -8.58 -8.31 -2.42
CA VAL A 77 -9.62 -7.31 -2.05
C VAL A 77 -11.01 -7.94 -2.07
N GLN A 78 -11.31 -8.76 -3.08
CA GLN A 78 -12.57 -9.48 -3.17
C GLN A 78 -12.77 -10.43 -1.99
N GLU A 79 -11.73 -11.18 -1.61
CA GLU A 79 -11.76 -12.08 -0.45
C GLU A 79 -12.03 -11.31 0.85
N LEU A 80 -11.32 -10.20 1.10
CA LEU A 80 -11.49 -9.41 2.32
C LEU A 80 -12.92 -8.87 2.49
N LEU A 81 -13.49 -8.30 1.42
CA LEU A 81 -14.86 -7.78 1.44
C LEU A 81 -15.85 -8.91 1.74
N ARG A 82 -15.78 -10.00 0.99
CA ARG A 82 -16.74 -11.11 1.09
C ARG A 82 -16.64 -11.85 2.42
N ARG A 83 -15.42 -12.05 2.91
CA ARG A 83 -15.15 -12.65 4.21
C ARG A 83 -15.78 -11.84 5.35
N SER A 84 -15.54 -10.53 5.39
CA SER A 84 -16.10 -9.67 6.44
C SER A 84 -17.62 -9.66 6.42
N LEU A 85 -18.24 -9.50 5.24
CA LEU A 85 -19.70 -9.54 5.11
C LEU A 85 -20.29 -10.87 5.58
N SER A 86 -19.60 -11.99 5.32
CA SER A 86 -20.01 -13.32 5.80
C SER A 86 -20.01 -13.41 7.34
N LEU A 87 -18.99 -12.86 7.99
CA LEU A 87 -18.87 -12.83 9.46
C LEU A 87 -19.97 -11.97 10.12
N MET A 88 -20.48 -10.98 9.38
CA MET A 88 -21.51 -10.06 9.86
C MET A 88 -22.94 -10.47 9.48
N ASN A 89 -23.17 -11.70 8.99
CA ASN A 89 -24.48 -12.13 8.50
C ASN A 89 -25.59 -11.93 9.56
N PRO A 90 -26.56 -11.02 9.34
CA PRO A 90 -27.56 -10.69 10.33
C PRO A 90 -28.56 -11.81 10.59
N LEU A 91 -28.66 -12.84 9.75
CA LEU A 91 -29.48 -14.02 10.05
C LEU A 91 -28.88 -14.88 11.16
N GLN A 92 -27.56 -14.81 11.33
CA GLN A 92 -26.87 -15.54 12.39
C GLN A 92 -27.04 -14.80 13.72
N ARG A 93 -27.68 -15.47 14.68
CA ARG A 93 -27.89 -14.92 16.03
C ARG A 93 -26.56 -14.51 16.69
N ALA A 94 -25.49 -15.27 16.47
CA ALA A 94 -24.16 -14.96 16.99
C ALA A 94 -23.64 -13.62 16.48
N ALA A 95 -23.77 -13.34 15.17
CA ALA A 95 -23.37 -12.07 14.57
C ALA A 95 -24.18 -10.88 15.11
N ARG A 96 -25.51 -11.03 15.28
CA ARG A 96 -26.36 -10.00 15.90
C ARG A 96 -25.94 -9.69 17.33
N LEU A 97 -25.74 -10.73 18.14
CA LEU A 97 -25.29 -10.57 19.53
C LEU A 97 -23.90 -9.93 19.61
N HIS A 98 -23.00 -10.30 18.71
CA HIS A 98 -21.66 -9.70 18.63
C HIS A 98 -21.74 -8.21 18.33
N ALA A 99 -22.47 -7.80 17.28
CA ALA A 99 -22.65 -6.39 16.95
C ALA A 99 -23.29 -5.59 18.09
N ASN A 100 -24.32 -6.14 18.76
CA ASN A 100 -24.97 -5.47 19.88
C ASN A 100 -24.03 -5.30 21.09
N ARG A 101 -23.18 -6.29 21.37
CA ARG A 101 -22.17 -6.20 22.45
C ARG A 101 -21.12 -5.14 22.15
N ILE A 102 -20.69 -5.01 20.89
CA ILE A 102 -19.80 -3.92 20.46
C ILE A 102 -20.50 -2.57 20.65
N GLY A 103 -21.76 -2.44 20.22
CA GLY A 103 -22.56 -1.23 20.41
C GLY A 103 -22.72 -0.83 21.89
N ALA A 104 -22.78 -1.80 22.80
CA ALA A 104 -22.88 -1.59 24.24
C ALA A 104 -21.53 -1.34 24.93
N ALA A 105 -20.40 -1.60 24.27
CA ALA A 105 -19.07 -1.46 24.86
C ALA A 105 -18.76 0.01 25.20
N ARG A 106 -18.09 0.19 26.35
CA ARG A 106 -17.69 1.50 26.91
C ARG A 106 -16.18 1.65 27.05
N SER A 107 -15.41 0.58 26.86
CA SER A 107 -13.95 0.57 26.95
C SER A 107 -13.33 -0.41 25.95
N THR A 108 -12.06 -0.18 25.63
CA THR A 108 -11.25 -1.07 24.78
C THR A 108 -11.11 -2.46 25.39
N LEU A 109 -11.01 -2.55 26.72
CA LEU A 109 -10.98 -3.82 27.46
C LEU A 109 -12.26 -4.66 27.22
N GLN A 110 -13.44 -4.03 27.23
CA GLN A 110 -14.68 -4.75 26.93
C GLN A 110 -14.72 -5.27 25.50
N LEU A 111 -14.19 -4.50 24.53
CA LEU A 111 -14.09 -4.94 23.14
C LEU A 111 -13.15 -6.13 22.99
N ARG A 112 -12.01 -6.13 23.69
CA ARG A 112 -11.02 -7.23 23.67
C ARG A 112 -11.55 -8.53 24.27
N GLN A 113 -12.48 -8.45 25.23
CA GLN A 113 -13.10 -9.63 25.86
C GLN A 113 -14.20 -10.27 25.01
N LEU A 114 -14.57 -9.67 23.87
CA LEU A 114 -15.55 -10.27 22.97
C LEU A 114 -14.94 -11.47 22.24
N ILE A 115 -15.82 -12.36 21.76
CA ILE A 115 -15.42 -13.47 20.89
C ILE A 115 -14.71 -12.88 19.67
N CYS A 116 -13.45 -13.26 19.46
CA CYS A 116 -12.70 -12.86 18.29
C CYS A 116 -13.31 -13.52 17.04
N LEU A 117 -13.75 -12.70 16.12
CA LEU A 117 -14.05 -13.12 14.76
C LEU A 117 -12.75 -13.26 13.97
N ASP A 118 -12.79 -14.08 12.92
CA ASP A 118 -11.66 -14.29 12.02
C ASP A 118 -11.68 -13.33 10.84
N GLY A 119 -11.72 -12.02 11.11
CA GLY A 119 -11.41 -11.01 10.10
C GLY A 119 -9.99 -11.20 9.56
N ALA A 120 -9.74 -10.66 8.37
CA ALA A 120 -8.50 -10.87 7.63
C ALA A 120 -7.88 -9.56 7.17
N GLY A 121 -6.58 -9.60 6.88
CA GLY A 121 -5.88 -8.47 6.31
C GLY A 121 -5.12 -8.81 5.03
N MET A 122 -4.70 -7.76 4.34
CA MET A 122 -3.75 -7.80 3.23
C MET A 122 -2.75 -6.65 3.32
N LEU A 123 -1.56 -6.84 2.78
CA LEU A 123 -0.58 -5.78 2.57
C LEU A 123 -0.36 -5.57 1.07
N VAL A 124 -0.35 -4.31 0.64
CA VAL A 124 0.03 -3.92 -0.71
C VAL A 124 1.18 -2.91 -0.63
N SER A 125 2.36 -3.38 -0.97
CA SER A 125 3.59 -2.61 -0.92
C SER A 125 4.13 -2.33 -2.31
N GLY A 126 4.92 -1.27 -2.45
CA GLY A 126 5.56 -0.90 -3.70
C GLY A 126 6.02 0.54 -3.66
N ILE A 127 6.95 0.89 -4.53
CA ILE A 127 7.47 2.27 -4.58
C ILE A 127 6.44 3.27 -5.12
N THR A 128 6.73 4.56 -4.96
CA THR A 128 5.95 5.65 -5.55
C THR A 128 5.89 5.50 -7.06
N GLY A 129 4.72 5.76 -7.67
CA GLY A 129 4.53 5.63 -9.12
C GLY A 129 4.20 4.23 -9.64
N ARG A 130 4.26 3.17 -8.82
CA ARG A 130 3.89 1.79 -9.25
C ARG A 130 2.37 1.55 -9.39
N GLY A 131 1.54 2.51 -8.98
CA GLY A 131 0.08 2.45 -9.17
C GLY A 131 -0.73 1.83 -8.03
N LYS A 132 -0.18 1.67 -6.82
CA LYS A 132 -0.86 1.06 -5.63
C LYS A 132 -2.24 1.65 -5.34
N THR A 133 -2.30 2.96 -5.06
CA THR A 133 -3.53 3.71 -4.80
C THR A 133 -4.55 3.52 -5.93
N ARG A 134 -4.07 3.57 -7.18
CA ARG A 134 -4.90 3.44 -8.37
C ARG A 134 -5.49 2.04 -8.50
N LEU A 135 -4.68 1.02 -8.26
CA LEU A 135 -5.07 -0.39 -8.27
C LEU A 135 -6.17 -0.64 -7.26
N ILE A 136 -5.97 -0.28 -5.99
CA ILE A 136 -6.97 -0.51 -4.95
C ILE A 136 -8.27 0.23 -5.24
N LYS A 137 -8.20 1.52 -5.62
CA LYS A 137 -9.40 2.27 -6.00
C LYS A 137 -10.15 1.63 -7.16
N ARG A 138 -9.43 1.14 -8.18
CA ARG A 138 -10.03 0.44 -9.32
C ARG A 138 -10.65 -0.88 -8.90
N CYS A 139 -9.99 -1.67 -8.05
CA CYS A 139 -10.55 -2.91 -7.50
C CYS A 139 -11.88 -2.64 -6.77
N LEU A 140 -11.92 -1.63 -5.90
CA LEU A 140 -13.12 -1.26 -5.14
C LEU A 140 -14.24 -0.77 -6.05
N GLN A 141 -13.94 0.11 -7.02
CA GLN A 141 -14.91 0.57 -8.03
C GLN A 141 -15.51 -0.57 -8.84
N VAL A 142 -14.71 -1.59 -9.14
CA VAL A 142 -15.15 -2.76 -9.89
C VAL A 142 -15.98 -3.69 -9.00
N LEU A 143 -15.53 -4.01 -7.78
CA LEU A 143 -16.16 -5.01 -6.91
C LEU A 143 -17.44 -4.52 -6.21
N VAL A 144 -17.53 -3.23 -5.92
CA VAL A 144 -18.60 -2.63 -5.12
C VAL A 144 -19.57 -1.91 -6.04
N LYS A 145 -20.82 -2.42 -6.11
CA LYS A 145 -21.88 -1.80 -6.92
C LYS A 145 -22.56 -0.63 -6.19
N HIS A 146 -22.66 -0.72 -4.87
CA HIS A 146 -23.23 0.33 -4.02
C HIS A 146 -22.28 0.58 -2.85
N LEU A 147 -21.66 1.76 -2.79
CA LEU A 147 -20.83 2.13 -1.63
C LEU A 147 -21.66 2.20 -0.35
N VAL A 148 -22.89 2.70 -0.47
CA VAL A 148 -23.87 2.79 0.62
C VAL A 148 -25.16 2.09 0.20
N LEU A 149 -25.72 1.27 1.09
CA LEU A 149 -26.98 0.58 0.90
C LEU A 149 -27.85 0.73 2.15
N ASP A 150 -29.03 1.35 1.99
CA ASP A 150 -30.01 1.48 3.05
C ASP A 150 -30.92 0.25 3.11
N HIS A 151 -30.92 -0.42 4.26
CA HIS A 151 -31.76 -1.56 4.55
C HIS A 151 -32.99 -1.10 5.34
N PRO A 152 -34.21 -1.44 4.90
CA PRO A 152 -35.42 -1.11 5.64
C PRO A 152 -35.51 -1.91 6.96
N ALA A 153 -36.44 -1.52 7.82
CA ALA A 153 -36.75 -2.28 9.02
C ALA A 153 -37.10 -3.74 8.67
N SER A 154 -36.51 -4.68 9.41
CA SER A 154 -36.73 -6.12 9.22
C SER A 154 -36.61 -6.82 10.56
N GLU A 155 -37.68 -7.48 10.97
CA GLU A 155 -37.69 -8.31 12.18
C GLU A 155 -36.78 -9.54 12.02
N GLU A 156 -36.74 -10.12 10.81
CA GLU A 156 -35.88 -11.27 10.48
C GLU A 156 -34.39 -10.94 10.69
N TYR A 157 -33.96 -9.73 10.30
CA TYR A 157 -32.58 -9.27 10.45
C TYR A 157 -32.32 -8.57 11.79
N GLY A 158 -33.37 -8.29 12.56
CA GLY A 158 -33.28 -7.71 13.90
C GLY A 158 -32.86 -6.23 13.93
N TRP A 159 -33.26 -5.44 12.93
CA TRP A 159 -32.99 -4.00 12.86
C TRP A 159 -34.24 -3.17 12.51
N TYR A 160 -34.28 -1.91 12.95
CA TYR A 160 -35.33 -0.94 12.62
C TYR A 160 -35.00 -0.10 11.38
N GLY A 161 -33.92 -0.46 10.68
CA GLY A 161 -33.30 0.29 9.60
C GLY A 161 -31.79 0.29 9.79
N MET A 162 -31.02 0.11 8.71
CA MET A 162 -29.57 0.06 8.77
C MET A 162 -28.94 0.63 7.51
N ARG A 163 -28.07 1.62 7.67
CA ARG A 163 -27.28 2.19 6.57
C ARG A 163 -25.94 1.46 6.48
N GLN A 164 -25.82 0.59 5.49
CA GLN A 164 -24.59 -0.18 5.25
C GLN A 164 -23.58 0.64 4.46
N VAL A 165 -22.31 0.54 4.81
CA VAL A 165 -21.18 1.07 4.05
C VAL A 165 -20.28 -0.09 3.63
N ALA A 166 -19.98 -0.24 2.34
CA ALA A 166 -19.22 -1.39 1.84
C ALA A 166 -17.76 -1.38 2.30
N TYR A 167 -17.10 -0.23 2.19
CA TYR A 167 -15.72 -0.02 2.61
C TYR A 167 -15.48 1.44 2.99
N LEU A 168 -14.39 1.70 3.71
CA LEU A 168 -13.82 3.04 3.87
C LEU A 168 -12.41 3.07 3.30
N TYR A 169 -12.09 4.13 2.56
CA TYR A 169 -10.75 4.37 2.04
C TYR A 169 -10.18 5.61 2.73
N VAL A 170 -9.14 5.42 3.53
CA VAL A 170 -8.56 6.48 4.35
C VAL A 170 -7.11 6.70 3.97
N ASP A 171 -6.78 7.95 3.64
CA ASP A 171 -5.39 8.38 3.52
C ASP A 171 -4.78 8.48 4.93
N PHE A 172 -3.58 7.92 5.10
CA PHE A 172 -2.87 7.98 6.37
C PHE A 172 -2.52 9.44 6.73
N PRO A 173 -2.77 9.90 7.98
CA PRO A 173 -2.57 11.31 8.35
C PRO A 173 -1.08 11.71 8.33
N SER A 174 -0.80 12.92 7.82
CA SER A 174 0.58 13.44 7.68
C SER A 174 1.31 13.69 9.01
N ASN A 175 0.59 13.74 10.13
CA ASN A 175 1.19 13.93 11.45
C ASN A 175 1.56 12.60 12.14
N GLY A 176 1.29 11.46 11.53
CA GLY A 176 1.71 10.16 12.06
C GLY A 176 0.93 9.62 13.24
N THR A 177 -0.04 10.38 13.79
CA THR A 177 -0.62 10.06 15.11
C THR A 177 -1.83 9.13 15.05
N ARG A 178 -1.97 8.25 16.04
CA ARG A 178 -3.14 7.35 16.19
C ARG A 178 -4.46 8.12 16.25
N GLY A 179 -4.51 9.18 17.06
CA GLY A 179 -5.71 10.01 17.20
C GLY A 179 -6.14 10.62 15.87
N ALA A 180 -5.19 11.13 15.07
CA ALA A 180 -5.50 11.67 13.75
C ALA A 180 -6.07 10.61 12.80
N LEU A 181 -5.54 9.38 12.81
CA LEU A 181 -6.07 8.30 11.98
C LEU A 181 -7.52 7.96 12.40
N LEU A 182 -7.77 7.84 13.70
CA LEU A 182 -9.10 7.54 14.22
C LEU A 182 -10.12 8.62 13.87
N HIS A 183 -9.76 9.91 14.00
CA HIS A 183 -10.60 11.01 13.54
C HIS A 183 -10.83 10.95 12.03
N ARG A 184 -9.79 10.64 11.25
CA ARG A 184 -9.90 10.53 9.80
C ARG A 184 -10.86 9.41 9.37
N ILE A 185 -10.86 8.29 10.09
CA ILE A 185 -11.83 7.20 9.87
C ILE A 185 -13.26 7.68 10.14
N LEU A 186 -13.50 8.42 11.24
CA LEU A 186 -14.82 8.97 11.55
C LEU A 186 -15.26 10.02 10.51
N GLU A 187 -14.34 10.90 10.07
CA GLU A 187 -14.61 11.90 9.03
C GLU A 187 -15.01 11.25 7.70
N GLU A 188 -14.28 10.21 7.29
CA GLU A 188 -14.58 9.49 6.05
C GLU A 188 -15.92 8.77 6.15
N LEU A 189 -16.20 8.15 7.30
CA LEU A 189 -17.51 7.53 7.53
C LEU A 189 -18.65 8.55 7.52
N ASP A 190 -18.48 9.71 8.15
CA ASP A 190 -19.46 10.80 8.14
C ASP A 190 -19.71 11.32 6.72
N SER A 191 -18.65 11.49 5.93
CA SER A 191 -18.73 11.88 4.52
C SER A 191 -19.52 10.89 3.67
N VAL A 192 -19.30 9.59 3.88
CA VAL A 192 -19.95 8.53 3.09
C VAL A 192 -21.38 8.24 3.58
N ALA A 193 -21.61 8.16 4.89
CA ALA A 193 -22.89 7.75 5.47
C ALA A 193 -23.84 8.92 5.82
N GLY A 194 -23.34 10.16 5.80
CA GLY A 194 -24.09 11.35 6.21
C GLY A 194 -24.31 11.45 7.72
N THR A 195 -23.36 10.94 8.52
CA THR A 195 -23.39 10.95 9.99
C THR A 195 -22.57 12.11 10.57
N ASN A 196 -22.45 12.19 11.91
CA ASN A 196 -21.67 13.23 12.59
C ASN A 196 -20.81 12.67 13.77
N TYR A 197 -20.28 11.46 13.62
CA TYR A 197 -19.44 10.83 14.65
C TYR A 197 -18.16 11.64 14.93
N SER A 198 -17.53 12.19 13.88
CA SER A 198 -16.34 13.01 14.02
C SER A 198 -16.64 14.29 14.81
N GLY A 199 -17.80 14.91 14.56
CA GLY A 199 -18.26 16.08 15.32
C GLY A 199 -18.53 15.76 16.79
N GLU A 200 -19.20 14.64 17.07
CA GLU A 200 -19.47 14.13 18.43
C GLU A 200 -18.17 13.86 19.20
N HIS A 201 -17.15 13.36 18.52
CA HIS A 201 -15.88 12.99 19.12
C HIS A 201 -14.76 14.04 18.95
N LYS A 202 -15.02 15.20 18.35
CA LYS A 202 -13.99 16.22 18.02
C LYS A 202 -13.13 16.67 19.20
N ARG A 203 -13.69 16.68 20.42
CA ARG A 203 -12.99 17.08 21.66
C ARG A 203 -12.43 15.89 22.45
N THR A 204 -12.56 14.67 21.94
CA THR A 204 -12.10 13.45 22.61
C THR A 204 -10.58 13.36 22.56
N VAL A 205 -9.92 13.62 23.68
CA VAL A 205 -8.46 13.52 23.79
C VAL A 205 -8.00 12.09 24.10
N ASN A 206 -8.85 11.31 24.79
CA ASN A 206 -8.52 9.93 25.17
C ASN A 206 -8.65 8.99 23.95
N ILE A 207 -7.50 8.45 23.52
CA ILE A 207 -7.39 7.55 22.37
C ILE A 207 -8.23 6.28 22.54
N ASP A 208 -8.32 5.70 23.74
CA ASP A 208 -9.09 4.47 23.97
C ASP A 208 -10.59 4.72 23.79
N ILE A 209 -11.09 5.86 24.26
CA ILE A 209 -12.49 6.26 24.05
C ILE A 209 -12.76 6.45 22.56
N LEU A 210 -11.83 7.10 21.86
CA LEU A 210 -11.93 7.33 20.42
C LEU A 210 -11.87 6.00 19.62
N MET A 211 -11.03 5.04 20.03
CA MET A 211 -10.98 3.71 19.44
C MET A 211 -12.32 2.97 19.59
N VAL A 212 -12.92 3.01 20.79
CA VAL A 212 -14.24 2.41 21.02
C VAL A 212 -15.29 3.05 20.13
N ALA A 213 -15.26 4.38 19.99
CA ALA A 213 -16.17 5.10 19.10
C ALA A 213 -16.03 4.67 17.64
N VAL A 214 -14.80 4.59 17.13
CA VAL A 214 -14.51 4.11 15.77
C VAL A 214 -15.02 2.68 15.57
N CYS A 215 -14.67 1.74 16.47
CA CYS A 215 -15.13 0.36 16.37
C CYS A 215 -16.66 0.26 16.34
N LYS A 216 -17.34 1.03 17.18
CA LYS A 216 -18.81 1.09 17.20
C LYS A 216 -19.37 1.64 15.90
N ALA A 217 -18.82 2.73 15.39
CA ALA A 217 -19.29 3.36 14.16
C ALA A 217 -19.12 2.42 12.95
N LEU A 218 -17.94 1.81 12.79
CA LEU A 218 -17.67 0.85 11.71
C LEU A 218 -18.64 -0.34 11.75
N ILE A 219 -18.87 -0.92 12.93
CA ILE A 219 -19.75 -2.08 13.08
C ILE A 219 -21.21 -1.68 12.91
N ASN A 220 -21.66 -0.54 13.42
CA ASN A 220 -23.03 -0.05 13.24
C ASN A 220 -23.39 0.09 11.75
N HIS A 221 -22.43 0.52 10.93
CA HIS A 221 -22.57 0.65 9.48
C HIS A 221 -22.15 -0.61 8.70
N ARG A 222 -21.81 -1.70 9.39
CA ARG A 222 -21.37 -2.98 8.79
C ARG A 222 -20.27 -2.78 7.75
N VAL A 223 -19.31 -1.89 8.04
CA VAL A 223 -18.15 -1.63 7.19
C VAL A 223 -17.35 -2.90 7.03
N ALA A 224 -17.26 -3.41 5.80
CA ALA A 224 -16.61 -4.69 5.53
C ALA A 224 -15.08 -4.57 5.42
N LEU A 225 -14.61 -3.48 4.82
CA LEU A 225 -13.19 -3.27 4.57
C LEU A 225 -12.77 -1.84 4.95
N LEU A 226 -11.73 -1.73 5.75
CA LEU A 226 -10.97 -0.50 5.95
C LEU A 226 -9.68 -0.57 5.13
N VAL A 227 -9.55 0.31 4.12
CA VAL A 227 -8.31 0.51 3.39
C VAL A 227 -7.59 1.72 3.97
N VAL A 228 -6.34 1.53 4.36
CA VAL A 228 -5.46 2.61 4.82
C VAL A 228 -4.31 2.77 3.83
N ASP A 229 -4.25 3.91 3.15
CA ASP A 229 -3.24 4.20 2.11
C ASP A 229 -2.27 5.29 2.57
N GLU A 230 -1.00 4.94 2.61
CA GLU A 230 0.09 5.84 2.94
C GLU A 230 0.61 6.53 1.66
N LYS A 231 0.08 7.73 1.39
CA LYS A 231 0.49 8.54 0.23
C LYS A 231 1.82 9.28 0.40
N GLN A 232 2.31 9.44 1.62
CA GLN A 232 3.47 10.29 1.93
C GLN A 232 4.69 9.48 2.35
N SER A 233 5.84 9.92 1.88
CA SER A 233 7.16 9.46 2.28
C SER A 233 7.59 10.09 3.61
N MET A 234 7.06 9.62 4.73
CA MET A 234 7.67 9.92 6.02
C MET A 234 8.63 8.79 6.40
N THR A 235 9.84 8.86 5.84
CA THR A 235 10.97 8.09 6.36
C THR A 235 11.40 8.75 7.65
N PHE A 236 10.91 8.29 8.79
CA PHE A 236 11.72 8.22 10.00
C PHE A 236 11.13 7.17 10.91
N ASN A 237 12.05 6.47 11.58
CA ASN A 237 11.84 5.31 12.43
C ASN A 237 11.05 5.59 13.73
N ASP A 238 10.11 6.54 13.72
CA ASP A 238 9.29 6.90 14.88
C ASP A 238 7.82 7.11 14.47
N SER A 239 6.98 6.20 14.98
CA SER A 239 5.54 6.35 15.32
C SER A 239 4.43 5.90 14.37
N GLN A 240 4.52 5.92 13.03
CA GLN A 240 3.30 5.78 12.22
C GLN A 240 2.75 4.34 12.07
N TRP A 241 3.61 3.32 12.19
CA TRP A 241 3.22 1.89 12.23
C TRP A 241 3.81 1.20 13.46
N ALA A 242 3.97 1.97 14.54
CA ALA A 242 4.32 1.45 15.85
C ALA A 242 3.37 0.31 16.22
N LEU A 243 3.83 -0.63 17.06
CA LEU A 243 3.08 -1.81 17.51
C LEU A 243 1.62 -1.51 17.88
N GLN A 244 1.36 -0.32 18.40
CA GLN A 244 0.06 0.20 18.76
C GLN A 244 -0.95 0.34 17.59
N PHE A 245 -0.51 0.72 16.39
CA PHE A 245 -1.37 0.74 15.19
C PHE A 245 -1.71 -0.67 14.72
N VAL A 246 -0.71 -1.56 14.75
CA VAL A 246 -0.89 -2.98 14.42
C VAL A 246 -1.93 -3.60 15.33
N LEU A 247 -1.84 -3.37 16.64
CA LEU A 247 -2.82 -3.82 17.62
C LEU A 247 -4.22 -3.27 17.34
N PHE A 248 -4.35 -2.03 16.87
CA PHE A 248 -5.64 -1.47 16.45
C PHE A 248 -6.21 -2.22 15.24
N TYR A 249 -5.44 -2.45 14.18
CA TYR A 249 -5.93 -3.21 13.01
C TYR A 249 -6.25 -4.67 13.36
N LEU A 250 -5.43 -5.31 14.19
CA LEU A 250 -5.75 -6.64 14.74
C LEU A 250 -7.06 -6.62 15.52
N SER A 251 -7.30 -5.58 16.32
CA SER A 251 -8.55 -5.40 17.05
C SER A 251 -9.74 -5.28 16.09
N LEU A 252 -9.63 -4.49 15.00
CA LEU A 252 -10.68 -4.39 13.99
C LEU A 252 -10.98 -5.74 13.31
N MET A 253 -9.94 -6.50 12.97
CA MET A 253 -10.09 -7.85 12.41
C MET A 253 -10.78 -8.80 13.38
N ASN A 254 -10.48 -8.70 14.68
CA ASN A 254 -11.17 -9.47 15.72
C ASN A 254 -12.66 -9.10 15.85
N LEU A 255 -13.06 -7.89 15.44
CA LEU A 255 -14.47 -7.46 15.39
C LEU A 255 -15.15 -7.80 14.05
N GLY A 256 -14.44 -8.45 13.13
CA GLY A 256 -14.95 -8.87 11.83
C GLY A 256 -14.77 -7.86 10.70
N VAL A 257 -14.09 -6.73 10.93
CA VAL A 257 -13.77 -5.74 9.89
C VAL A 257 -12.44 -6.12 9.22
N SER A 258 -12.44 -6.36 7.92
CA SER A 258 -11.20 -6.65 7.18
C SER A 258 -10.35 -5.38 6.99
N VAL A 259 -9.04 -5.54 6.88
CA VAL A 259 -8.10 -4.39 6.76
C VAL A 259 -7.12 -4.57 5.60
N ALA A 260 -7.03 -3.58 4.72
CA ALA A 260 -6.00 -3.53 3.68
C ALA A 260 -5.05 -2.34 3.94
N LEU A 261 -3.75 -2.62 4.07
CA LEU A 261 -2.74 -1.59 4.25
C LEU A 261 -1.95 -1.40 2.96
N CYS A 262 -1.87 -0.17 2.48
CA CYS A 262 -1.19 0.21 1.24
C CYS A 262 -0.10 1.22 1.56
N GLY A 263 1.11 1.00 1.06
CA GLY A 263 2.22 1.88 1.44
C GLY A 263 3.55 1.56 0.79
N ASN A 264 4.57 2.31 1.20
CA ASN A 264 5.95 2.05 0.83
C ASN A 264 6.43 0.76 1.52
N PRO A 265 7.18 -0.13 0.86
CA PRO A 265 7.67 -1.35 1.50
C PRO A 265 8.41 -1.11 2.83
N LEU A 266 9.18 -0.02 2.92
CA LEU A 266 9.93 0.35 4.12
C LEU A 266 9.01 0.62 5.34
N ALA A 267 7.76 1.03 5.10
CA ALA A 267 6.80 1.29 6.16
C ALA A 267 6.33 0.01 6.88
N PHE A 268 6.49 -1.15 6.24
CA PHE A 268 5.96 -2.43 6.73
C PHE A 268 7.02 -3.34 7.37
N ASP A 269 8.31 -2.98 7.33
CA ASP A 269 9.41 -3.81 7.83
C ASP A 269 9.21 -4.27 9.28
N HIS A 270 8.66 -3.41 10.15
CA HIS A 270 8.36 -3.78 11.53
C HIS A 270 7.27 -4.86 11.66
N MET A 271 6.20 -4.77 10.86
CA MET A 271 5.12 -5.76 10.87
C MET A 271 5.59 -7.08 10.29
N MET A 272 6.40 -7.06 9.22
CA MET A 272 6.91 -8.26 8.55
C MET A 272 7.74 -9.16 9.47
N ASN A 273 8.32 -8.61 10.53
CA ASN A 273 9.09 -9.34 11.53
C ASN A 273 8.22 -9.98 12.65
N LEU A 274 6.90 -9.77 12.65
CA LEU A 274 5.98 -10.28 13.67
C LEU A 274 5.09 -11.37 13.07
N SER A 275 5.43 -12.64 13.32
CA SER A 275 4.77 -13.80 12.70
C SER A 275 3.25 -13.84 12.92
N GLN A 276 2.77 -13.47 14.11
CA GLN A 276 1.33 -13.44 14.43
C GLN A 276 0.58 -12.37 13.64
N VAL A 277 1.19 -11.21 13.47
CA VAL A 277 0.66 -10.10 12.66
C VAL A 277 0.61 -10.54 11.20
N MET A 278 1.74 -11.06 10.69
CA MET A 278 1.84 -11.49 9.30
C MET A 278 0.89 -12.62 8.95
N ARG A 279 0.63 -13.58 9.87
CA ARG A 279 -0.38 -14.61 9.66
C ARG A 279 -1.78 -14.03 9.38
N ARG A 280 -2.17 -12.95 10.06
CA ARG A 280 -3.49 -12.30 9.88
C ARG A 280 -3.52 -11.47 8.59
N PHE A 281 -2.42 -10.78 8.28
CA PHE A 281 -2.28 -9.93 7.10
C PHE A 281 -1.90 -10.68 5.81
N SER A 282 -1.56 -11.96 5.88
CA SER A 282 -1.25 -12.77 4.71
C SER A 282 -2.44 -13.56 4.16
N ILE A 283 -3.61 -13.52 4.83
CA ILE A 283 -4.79 -14.30 4.43
C ILE A 283 -5.22 -13.93 3.01
N ALA A 284 -5.38 -12.63 2.74
CA ALA A 284 -5.68 -12.11 1.40
C ALA A 284 -4.39 -11.70 0.63
N GLY A 285 -3.24 -12.17 1.09
CA GLY A 285 -1.94 -12.00 0.45
C GLY A 285 -1.12 -10.79 0.90
N VAL A 286 0.20 -10.95 0.76
CA VAL A 286 1.20 -9.88 0.92
C VAL A 286 1.74 -9.60 -0.48
N HIS A 287 1.24 -8.52 -1.07
CA HIS A 287 1.49 -8.18 -2.47
C HIS A 287 2.57 -7.11 -2.55
N GLU A 288 3.65 -7.41 -3.24
CA GLU A 288 4.72 -6.45 -3.51
C GLU A 288 4.77 -6.10 -5.00
N LEU A 289 4.46 -4.86 -5.31
CA LEU A 289 4.55 -4.31 -6.66
C LEU A 289 5.98 -3.84 -6.92
N THR A 290 6.79 -4.74 -7.49
CA THR A 290 8.20 -4.50 -7.83
C THR A 290 8.35 -3.72 -9.15
N PRO A 291 9.43 -2.96 -9.37
CA PRO A 291 9.69 -2.34 -10.68
C PRO A 291 9.84 -3.41 -11.78
N GLY A 292 9.44 -3.08 -13.01
CA GLY A 292 9.50 -3.99 -14.15
C GLY A 292 10.90 -4.15 -14.71
N GLN A 293 11.31 -5.39 -14.96
CA GLN A 293 12.56 -5.71 -15.64
C GLN A 293 12.30 -6.18 -17.07
N GLN A 294 13.33 -6.16 -17.91
CA GLN A 294 13.22 -6.69 -19.28
C GLN A 294 12.90 -8.20 -19.30
N THR A 295 13.24 -8.93 -18.24
CA THR A 295 12.89 -10.34 -18.08
C THR A 295 11.45 -10.57 -17.63
N ASP A 296 10.77 -9.54 -17.12
CA ASP A 296 9.45 -9.69 -16.53
C ASP A 296 8.35 -9.69 -17.60
N PRO A 297 7.56 -10.77 -17.72
CA PRO A 297 6.46 -10.84 -18.69
C PRO A 297 5.39 -9.77 -18.45
N TRP A 298 5.09 -9.48 -17.18
CA TRP A 298 4.08 -8.48 -16.84
C TRP A 298 4.45 -7.08 -17.33
N TRP A 299 5.75 -6.77 -17.43
CA TRP A 299 6.23 -5.49 -17.94
C TRP A 299 6.27 -5.50 -19.47
N THR A 300 7.03 -6.45 -20.03
CA THR A 300 7.36 -6.47 -21.46
C THR A 300 6.25 -6.99 -22.37
N LYS A 301 5.43 -7.94 -21.90
CA LYS A 301 4.38 -8.59 -22.70
C LYS A 301 2.98 -8.09 -22.36
N GLU A 302 2.75 -7.66 -21.11
CA GLU A 302 1.42 -7.24 -20.67
C GLU A 302 1.29 -5.72 -20.59
N PHE A 303 2.15 -5.03 -19.85
CA PHE A 303 2.00 -3.61 -19.58
C PHE A 303 2.41 -2.73 -20.77
N VAL A 304 3.68 -2.79 -21.19
CA VAL A 304 4.24 -1.88 -22.22
C VAL A 304 3.47 -1.95 -23.55
N PRO A 305 3.16 -3.12 -24.12
CA PRO A 305 2.43 -3.19 -25.39
C PRO A 305 1.02 -2.60 -25.30
N ARG A 306 0.37 -2.70 -24.14
CA ARG A 306 -0.97 -2.16 -23.93
C ARG A 306 -0.97 -0.67 -23.64
N VAL A 307 0.17 -0.08 -23.26
CA VAL A 307 0.33 1.38 -23.23
C VAL A 307 0.17 1.95 -24.64
N ASP A 308 0.53 1.20 -25.68
CA ASP A 308 0.37 1.61 -27.08
C ASP A 308 -1.10 1.69 -27.52
N GLU A 309 -2.02 1.08 -26.78
CA GLU A 309 -3.47 1.30 -26.97
C GLU A 309 -3.88 2.74 -26.62
N PHE A 310 -3.07 3.46 -25.83
CA PHE A 310 -3.18 4.90 -25.61
C PHE A 310 -2.21 5.63 -26.55
N MET A 311 -2.55 5.69 -27.84
CA MET A 311 -1.75 6.37 -28.85
C MET A 311 -2.57 7.44 -29.57
N LEU A 312 -2.05 8.66 -29.60
CA LEU A 312 -2.70 9.82 -30.25
C LEU A 312 -2.09 10.16 -31.62
N VAL A 313 -1.08 9.41 -32.02
CA VAL A 313 -0.33 9.51 -33.28
C VAL A 313 -0.52 8.24 -34.11
N ASP A 314 0.03 8.18 -35.31
CA ASP A 314 -0.23 7.08 -36.26
C ASP A 314 0.67 5.85 -36.04
N GLY A 315 1.76 5.99 -35.26
CA GLY A 315 2.64 4.87 -34.94
C GLY A 315 4.05 5.29 -34.52
N PHE A 316 4.95 4.31 -34.55
CA PHE A 316 6.37 4.46 -34.28
C PHE A 316 7.20 4.24 -35.55
N ALA A 317 8.18 5.11 -35.78
CA ALA A 317 9.22 4.97 -36.79
C ALA A 317 10.59 4.79 -36.11
N VAL A 318 10.64 3.95 -35.07
CA VAL A 318 11.85 3.62 -34.31
C VAL A 318 11.96 2.11 -34.13
N ASP A 319 13.18 1.61 -33.99
CA ASP A 319 13.42 0.20 -33.69
C ASP A 319 12.84 -0.19 -32.32
N LEU A 320 12.22 -1.37 -32.25
CA LEU A 320 11.53 -1.83 -31.04
C LEU A 320 12.52 -2.14 -29.91
N ALA A 321 13.70 -2.69 -30.22
CA ALA A 321 14.69 -3.02 -29.21
C ALA A 321 15.30 -1.74 -28.62
N TRP A 322 15.67 -0.78 -29.49
CA TRP A 322 16.13 0.54 -29.07
C TRP A 322 15.10 1.25 -28.18
N ARG A 323 13.84 1.29 -28.62
CA ARG A 323 12.74 1.92 -27.88
C ARG A 323 12.54 1.29 -26.50
N SER A 324 12.54 -0.05 -26.45
CA SER A 324 12.38 -0.80 -25.20
C SER A 324 13.52 -0.50 -24.22
N GLU A 325 14.74 -0.34 -24.72
CA GLU A 325 15.90 0.03 -23.92
C GLU A 325 15.77 1.46 -23.37
N VAL A 326 15.54 2.46 -24.23
CA VAL A 326 15.40 3.87 -23.84
C VAL A 326 14.31 4.06 -22.79
N GLU A 327 13.17 3.43 -22.97
CA GLU A 327 12.04 3.56 -22.04
C GLU A 327 12.26 2.84 -20.72
N THR A 328 12.89 1.66 -20.75
CA THR A 328 13.23 0.94 -19.51
C THR A 328 14.27 1.73 -18.72
N ASN A 329 15.28 2.27 -19.41
CA ASN A 329 16.33 3.10 -18.81
C ASN A 329 15.77 4.41 -18.25
N PHE A 330 14.80 5.05 -18.92
CA PHE A 330 14.18 6.24 -18.37
C PHE A 330 13.22 5.94 -17.22
N SER A 331 12.39 4.91 -17.35
CA SER A 331 11.30 4.65 -16.40
C SER A 331 11.71 3.83 -15.18
N ALA A 332 12.89 3.20 -15.18
CA ALA A 332 13.29 2.19 -14.20
C ALA A 332 12.24 1.07 -14.03
N GLY A 333 11.43 0.78 -15.05
CA GLY A 333 10.35 -0.21 -14.96
C GLY A 333 9.11 0.25 -14.20
N ILE A 334 8.92 1.57 -14.04
CA ILE A 334 7.82 2.14 -13.24
C ILE A 334 6.73 2.68 -14.17
N PRO A 335 5.49 2.15 -14.11
CA PRO A 335 4.35 2.64 -14.88
C PRO A 335 4.16 4.15 -14.85
N GLY A 336 4.25 4.74 -13.66
CA GLY A 336 4.09 6.18 -13.44
C GLY A 336 5.19 7.05 -14.05
N PHE A 337 6.31 6.47 -14.49
CA PHE A 337 7.39 7.20 -15.18
C PHE A 337 7.34 6.97 -16.69
N LEU A 338 6.95 5.76 -17.12
CA LEU A 338 6.77 5.45 -18.54
C LEU A 338 5.65 6.29 -19.18
N LEU A 339 4.49 6.40 -18.51
CA LEU A 339 3.34 7.13 -19.08
C LEU A 339 3.63 8.62 -19.34
N PRO A 340 4.25 9.38 -18.41
CA PRO A 340 4.68 10.74 -18.69
C PRO A 340 5.67 10.85 -19.85
N LEU A 341 6.67 9.95 -19.93
CA LEU A 341 7.60 9.92 -21.06
C LEU A 341 6.84 9.77 -22.38
N ARG A 342 5.95 8.78 -22.48
CA ARG A 342 5.10 8.56 -23.66
C ARG A 342 4.30 9.79 -24.05
N CYS A 343 3.74 10.48 -23.06
CA CYS A 343 2.95 11.68 -23.30
C CYS A 343 3.81 12.83 -23.85
N GLU A 344 5.03 13.00 -23.36
CA GLU A 344 5.97 14.00 -23.90
C GLU A 344 6.45 13.64 -25.31
N VAL A 345 6.77 12.37 -25.58
CA VAL A 345 7.17 11.90 -26.91
C VAL A 345 6.05 12.12 -27.92
N MET A 346 4.81 11.73 -27.58
CA MET A 346 3.65 12.00 -28.43
C MET A 346 3.42 13.51 -28.61
N ARG A 347 3.68 14.33 -27.59
CA ARG A 347 3.54 15.78 -27.72
C ARG A 347 4.52 16.37 -28.72
N SER A 348 5.79 15.97 -28.67
CA SER A 348 6.80 16.39 -29.65
C SER A 348 6.36 15.99 -31.07
N ALA A 349 5.98 14.73 -31.27
CA ALA A 349 5.51 14.23 -32.57
C ALA A 349 4.27 14.98 -33.10
N ILE A 350 3.27 15.24 -32.25
CA ILE A 350 2.05 15.99 -32.62
C ILE A 350 2.38 17.43 -33.06
N ARG A 351 3.34 18.07 -32.38
CA ARG A 351 3.75 19.46 -32.66
C ARG A 351 4.61 19.55 -33.91
N ARG A 352 5.49 18.57 -34.14
CA ARG A 352 6.23 18.40 -35.40
C ARG A 352 5.26 18.21 -36.57
N GLY A 353 4.16 17.51 -36.33
CA GLY A 353 3.12 17.25 -37.33
C GLY A 353 3.53 16.20 -38.36
N GLY A 354 2.88 16.23 -39.52
CA GLY A 354 3.07 15.24 -40.59
C GLY A 354 1.87 14.32 -40.79
N SER A 355 1.81 13.70 -41.95
CA SER A 355 0.78 12.70 -42.30
C SER A 355 1.43 11.60 -43.15
N PRO A 356 1.70 10.41 -42.58
CA PRO A 356 1.40 10.00 -41.21
C PRO A 356 2.30 10.70 -40.17
N CYS A 357 1.76 10.91 -38.97
CA CYS A 357 2.51 11.37 -37.80
C CYS A 357 3.07 10.15 -37.06
N LEU A 358 4.34 9.83 -37.33
CA LEU A 358 5.06 8.72 -36.70
C LEU A 358 6.10 9.26 -35.72
N ILE A 359 6.23 8.64 -34.55
CA ILE A 359 7.25 8.99 -33.54
C ILE A 359 8.64 8.61 -34.04
N SER A 360 9.59 9.55 -34.01
CA SER A 360 11.01 9.34 -34.34
C SER A 360 11.91 9.39 -33.10
N GLU A 361 13.19 9.06 -33.27
CA GLU A 361 14.21 9.19 -32.21
C GLU A 361 14.36 10.65 -31.74
N ASP A 362 14.27 11.62 -32.66
CA ASP A 362 14.31 13.06 -32.32
C ASP A 362 13.20 13.47 -31.33
N ASP A 363 12.01 12.86 -31.43
CA ASP A 363 10.91 13.15 -30.50
C ASP A 363 11.20 12.61 -29.08
N TYR A 364 11.96 11.51 -28.98
CA TYR A 364 12.47 11.00 -27.70
C TYR A 364 13.52 11.93 -27.12
N ASP A 365 14.46 12.41 -27.92
CA ASP A 365 15.49 13.34 -27.47
C ASP A 365 14.87 14.66 -26.98
N GLU A 366 13.88 15.20 -27.68
CA GLU A 366 13.15 16.39 -27.23
C GLU A 366 12.39 16.11 -25.92
N ALA A 367 11.72 14.96 -25.82
CA ALA A 367 10.97 14.57 -24.62
C ALA A 367 11.89 14.41 -23.40
N LEU A 368 13.04 13.74 -23.55
CA LEU A 368 14.01 13.53 -22.47
C LEU A 368 14.60 14.84 -21.95
N ASN A 369 14.75 15.85 -22.81
CA ASN A 369 15.21 17.19 -22.45
C ASN A 369 14.08 18.10 -21.92
N SER A 370 12.82 17.65 -21.96
CA SER A 370 11.66 18.42 -21.51
C SER A 370 11.76 18.79 -20.03
N PRO A 371 11.47 20.05 -19.64
CA PRO A 371 11.42 20.44 -18.24
C PRO A 371 10.40 19.64 -17.42
N ARG A 372 9.41 19.02 -18.08
CA ARG A 372 8.36 18.22 -17.43
C ARG A 372 8.87 16.87 -16.92
N LEU A 373 9.94 16.34 -17.51
CA LEU A 373 10.50 15.04 -17.13
C LEU A 373 11.70 15.12 -16.20
N LYS A 374 12.34 16.29 -16.04
CA LYS A 374 13.58 16.46 -15.25
C LYS A 374 13.51 15.83 -13.86
N LYS A 375 12.40 16.03 -13.13
CA LYS A 375 12.28 15.48 -11.77
C LYS A 375 12.03 13.98 -11.75
N ILE A 376 11.25 13.46 -12.71
CA ILE A 376 11.01 12.02 -12.89
C ILE A 376 12.33 11.32 -13.26
N ALA A 377 13.12 11.91 -14.16
CA ALA A 377 14.42 11.40 -14.55
C ALA A 377 15.36 11.29 -13.34
N SER A 378 15.47 12.35 -12.53
CA SER A 378 16.29 12.34 -11.30
C SER A 378 15.85 11.22 -10.32
N ILE A 379 14.54 11.03 -10.11
CA ILE A 379 14.04 9.94 -9.27
C ILE A 379 14.42 8.57 -9.88
N SER A 380 14.22 8.38 -11.18
CA SER A 380 14.56 7.13 -11.87
C SER A 380 16.04 6.78 -11.76
N GLN A 381 16.93 7.77 -11.91
CA GLN A 381 18.38 7.61 -11.74
C GLN A 381 18.73 7.16 -10.32
N ALA A 382 18.06 7.73 -9.30
CA ALA A 382 18.23 7.32 -7.91
C ALA A 382 17.78 5.88 -7.66
N ILE A 383 16.65 5.46 -8.25
CA ILE A 383 16.14 4.07 -8.16
C ILE A 383 17.09 3.08 -8.81
N GLN A 384 17.78 3.49 -9.88
CA GLN A 384 18.76 2.66 -10.58
C GLN A 384 20.15 2.69 -9.93
N GLY A 385 20.36 3.51 -8.89
CA GLY A 385 21.62 3.59 -8.17
C GLY A 385 22.74 4.24 -8.99
N ILE A 386 22.42 5.15 -9.89
CA ILE A 386 23.41 5.83 -10.72
C ILE A 386 24.28 6.74 -9.82
N PRO A 387 25.62 6.69 -9.92
CA PRO A 387 26.52 7.54 -9.12
C PRO A 387 26.20 9.03 -9.27
N ASN A 388 26.29 9.80 -8.17
CA ASN A 388 25.98 11.24 -8.10
C ASN A 388 24.51 11.63 -8.39
N SER A 389 23.58 10.67 -8.37
CA SER A 389 22.13 10.96 -8.42
C SER A 389 21.61 11.57 -7.11
N ASP A 390 20.46 12.24 -7.18
CA ASP A 390 19.79 12.81 -6.01
C ASP A 390 19.44 11.71 -5.00
N HIS A 391 19.66 11.99 -3.71
CA HIS A 391 19.28 11.06 -2.65
C HIS A 391 17.82 11.29 -2.20
N TYR A 392 16.97 10.28 -2.37
CA TYR A 392 15.59 10.29 -1.87
C TYR A 392 15.45 9.35 -0.68
N PHE A 393 14.85 9.84 0.41
CA PHE A 393 14.76 9.09 1.66
C PHE A 393 13.75 7.93 1.62
N ASP A 394 12.84 7.93 0.66
CA ASP A 394 11.74 6.98 0.54
C ASP A 394 11.94 5.91 -0.52
N LEU A 395 13.06 5.97 -1.23
CA LEU A 395 13.43 4.96 -2.21
C LEU A 395 14.29 3.90 -1.52
N PRO A 396 13.86 2.62 -1.50
CA PRO A 396 14.73 1.53 -1.08
C PRO A 396 15.90 1.38 -2.07
N SER A 397 17.02 0.81 -1.61
CA SER A 397 18.17 0.56 -2.47
C SER A 397 17.83 -0.37 -3.64
N THR A 398 18.55 -0.24 -4.75
CA THR A 398 18.44 -1.07 -5.96
C THR A 398 18.43 -2.57 -5.65
N GLU A 399 19.31 -3.02 -4.75
CA GLU A 399 19.42 -4.43 -4.35
C GLU A 399 18.19 -4.90 -3.54
N CYS A 400 17.64 -4.04 -2.68
CA CYS A 400 16.42 -4.32 -1.91
C CYS A 400 15.14 -4.35 -2.78
N LEU A 401 15.14 -3.65 -3.92
CA LEU A 401 14.05 -3.72 -4.90
C LEU A 401 14.10 -5.00 -5.75
N ARG A 402 15.30 -5.50 -6.03
CA ARG A 402 15.53 -6.71 -6.83
C ARG A 402 15.39 -7.98 -6.00
N ASN A 403 15.68 -7.92 -4.71
CA ASN A 403 15.55 -9.07 -3.82
C ASN A 403 14.97 -8.64 -2.45
N PRO A 404 13.63 -8.78 -2.26
CA PRO A 404 12.94 -8.38 -1.03
C PRO A 404 13.46 -9.04 0.24
N SER A 405 14.04 -10.26 0.12
CA SER A 405 14.63 -10.99 1.26
C SER A 405 15.87 -10.31 1.85
N LEU A 406 16.47 -9.37 1.11
CA LEU A 406 17.65 -8.62 1.55
C LEU A 406 17.30 -7.33 2.32
N ARG A 407 16.01 -6.99 2.49
CA ARG A 407 15.58 -5.85 3.34
C ARG A 407 16.03 -5.98 4.79
N ALA A 408 16.21 -7.20 5.27
CA ALA A 408 16.78 -7.48 6.59
C ALA A 408 18.33 -7.49 6.63
N LYS A 409 19.01 -7.33 5.48
CA LYS A 409 20.45 -7.65 5.34
C LYS A 409 21.32 -6.71 4.48
N HIS A 410 20.84 -5.61 3.91
CA HIS A 410 21.74 -4.68 3.21
C HIS A 410 22.22 -3.50 4.07
N ASP A 411 23.47 -3.60 4.48
CA ASP A 411 24.41 -2.47 4.53
C ASP A 411 25.83 -2.98 4.20
N VAL A 412 25.97 -3.77 3.13
CA VAL A 412 27.25 -4.37 2.71
C VAL A 412 27.38 -4.36 1.19
N ALA A 413 28.17 -3.42 0.68
CA ALA A 413 29.29 -3.64 -0.24
C ALA A 413 29.47 -2.46 -1.21
N GLN A 414 30.60 -1.76 -1.09
CA GLN A 414 31.66 -1.68 -2.09
C GLN A 414 32.63 -0.58 -1.66
N LEU A 415 33.94 -0.87 -1.71
CA LEU A 415 34.96 -0.06 -2.39
C LEU A 415 36.38 -0.56 -2.11
N ASP A 416 37.16 -0.52 -3.18
CA ASP A 416 38.55 -0.92 -3.29
C ASP A 416 39.54 -0.06 -2.48
N ALA A 417 40.74 -0.61 -2.38
CA ALA A 417 41.89 -0.22 -1.56
C ALA A 417 42.32 1.27 -1.64
N ALA A 418 42.55 1.92 -0.48
CA ALA A 418 43.69 2.84 -0.23
C ALA A 418 43.71 3.50 1.18
N SER A 419 44.92 3.63 1.76
CA SER A 419 45.45 4.67 2.69
C SER A 419 44.82 4.91 4.09
N GLY A 420 45.66 5.30 5.07
CA GLY A 420 45.30 5.43 6.50
C GLY A 420 44.23 6.49 6.83
N SER A 421 43.99 7.48 5.97
CA SER A 421 42.89 8.45 6.13
C SER A 421 41.51 7.85 5.82
N ALA A 422 41.43 6.95 4.84
CA ALA A 422 40.20 6.25 4.49
C ALA A 422 39.75 5.28 5.60
N VAL A 423 40.69 4.66 6.31
CA VAL A 423 40.41 3.78 7.46
C VAL A 423 39.75 4.57 8.61
N LEU A 424 40.19 5.80 8.87
CA LEU A 424 39.59 6.67 9.88
C LEU A 424 38.18 7.13 9.47
N GLU A 425 37.96 7.42 8.19
CA GLU A 425 36.63 7.76 7.67
C GLU A 425 35.68 6.56 7.72
N LEU A 426 36.15 5.36 7.37
CA LEU A 426 35.42 4.10 7.47
C LEU A 426 35.02 3.80 8.92
N LEU A 427 35.95 3.94 9.86
CA LEU A 427 35.66 3.75 11.29
C LEU A 427 34.64 4.76 11.81
N ARG A 428 34.68 6.00 11.32
CA ARG A 428 33.70 7.04 11.69
C ARG A 428 32.30 6.69 11.17
N LYS A 429 32.18 6.26 9.92
CA LYS A 429 30.91 5.79 9.33
C LYS A 429 30.37 4.56 10.06
N LEU A 430 31.23 3.58 10.38
CA LEU A 430 30.86 2.40 11.16
C LEU A 430 30.38 2.75 12.57
N GLN A 431 31.04 3.68 13.27
CA GLN A 431 30.60 4.15 14.59
C GLN A 431 29.25 4.85 14.56
N GLN A 432 28.98 5.64 13.52
CA GLN A 432 27.66 6.27 13.30
C GLN A 432 26.58 5.22 13.09
N ARG A 433 26.84 4.19 12.26
CA ARG A 433 25.90 3.08 12.01
C ARG A 433 25.59 2.29 13.27
N VAL A 434 26.60 1.85 14.00
CA VAL A 434 26.43 1.09 15.25
C VAL A 434 25.69 1.93 16.30
N SER A 435 25.90 3.25 16.32
CA SER A 435 25.13 4.15 17.20
C SER A 435 23.66 4.28 16.79
N ALA A 436 23.37 4.34 15.50
CA ALA A 436 22.00 4.36 14.98
C ALA A 436 21.29 3.02 15.27
N GLU A 437 21.94 1.89 15.00
CA GLU A 437 21.44 0.54 15.30
C GLU A 437 21.11 0.37 16.79
N LEU A 438 22.03 0.76 17.66
CA LEU A 438 21.85 0.71 19.11
C LEU A 438 20.65 1.55 19.58
N THR A 439 20.49 2.75 19.01
CA THR A 439 19.35 3.65 19.31
C THR A 439 18.04 3.00 18.88
N ARG A 440 17.99 2.42 17.68
CA ARG A 440 16.82 1.72 17.15
C ARG A 440 16.42 0.53 18.02
N THR A 441 17.38 -0.33 18.37
CA THR A 441 17.12 -1.53 19.19
C THR A 441 16.67 -1.16 20.60
N ARG A 442 17.22 -0.09 21.19
CA ARG A 442 16.74 0.44 22.50
C ARG A 442 15.33 1.00 22.43
N ASN A 443 14.99 1.76 21.39
CA ASN A 443 13.63 2.28 21.21
C ASN A 443 12.63 1.12 21.07
N LYS A 444 12.95 0.11 20.26
CA LYS A 444 12.15 -1.11 20.11
C LYS A 444 11.95 -1.86 21.42
N LEU A 445 13.01 -2.00 22.24
CA LEU A 445 12.91 -2.63 23.56
C LEU A 445 11.99 -1.83 24.50
N LYS A 446 12.13 -0.49 24.52
CA LYS A 446 11.25 0.38 25.33
C LYS A 446 9.79 0.28 24.92
N GLU A 447 9.50 0.23 23.63
CA GLU A 447 8.13 0.03 23.14
C GLU A 447 7.55 -1.30 23.59
N ILE A 448 8.31 -2.39 23.45
CA ILE A 448 7.89 -3.74 23.88
C ILE A 448 7.68 -3.80 25.40
N GLN A 449 8.58 -3.20 26.19
CA GLN A 449 8.47 -3.14 27.65
C GLN A 449 7.30 -2.28 28.14
N GLY A 450 6.83 -1.33 27.33
CA GLY A 450 5.65 -0.51 27.61
C GLY A 450 4.32 -1.19 27.28
N LEU A 451 4.33 -2.39 26.69
CA LEU A 451 3.11 -3.12 26.36
C LEU A 451 2.45 -3.75 27.59
N SER A 452 1.13 -3.81 27.59
CA SER A 452 0.41 -4.66 28.54
C SER A 452 0.68 -6.14 28.25
N LYS A 453 0.47 -7.02 29.26
CA LYS A 453 0.65 -8.47 29.09
C LYS A 453 -0.17 -9.01 27.91
N GLU A 454 -1.40 -8.54 27.77
CA GLU A 454 -2.32 -8.93 26.70
C GLU A 454 -1.86 -8.45 25.32
N ASP A 455 -1.31 -7.23 25.22
CA ASP A 455 -0.78 -6.71 23.95
C ASP A 455 0.48 -7.48 23.51
N ALA A 456 1.33 -7.87 24.47
CA ALA A 456 2.50 -8.70 24.19
C ALA A 456 2.08 -10.09 23.68
N GLU A 457 1.07 -10.71 24.29
CA GLU A 457 0.50 -11.99 23.84
C GLU A 457 -0.10 -11.89 22.43
N ALA A 458 -0.84 -10.81 22.12
CA ALA A 458 -1.41 -10.58 20.79
C ALA A 458 -0.36 -10.46 19.68
N LEU A 459 0.83 -9.96 20.02
CA LEU A 459 1.98 -9.84 19.11
C LEU A 459 2.87 -11.09 19.09
N GLY A 460 2.58 -12.10 19.91
CA GLY A 460 3.40 -13.31 20.06
C GLY A 460 4.74 -13.06 20.76
N LEU A 461 4.86 -11.97 21.52
CA LEU A 461 6.07 -11.61 22.24
C LEU A 461 6.15 -12.41 23.55
N THR A 462 7.35 -12.87 23.88
CA THR A 462 7.62 -13.66 25.10
C THR A 462 8.79 -13.03 25.85
N LEU A 463 8.96 -13.39 27.12
CA LEU A 463 10.13 -13.00 27.92
C LEU A 463 11.45 -13.36 27.23
N HIS A 464 11.49 -14.44 26.45
CA HIS A 464 12.64 -14.82 25.63
C HIS A 464 13.01 -13.73 24.61
N HIS A 465 12.04 -13.20 23.88
CA HIS A 465 12.27 -12.14 22.87
C HIS A 465 12.77 -10.84 23.51
N VAL A 466 12.29 -10.52 24.72
CA VAL A 466 12.77 -9.36 25.49
C VAL A 466 14.23 -9.58 25.89
N ASN A 467 14.57 -10.78 26.38
CA ASN A 467 15.94 -11.13 26.75
C ASN A 467 16.88 -11.13 25.53
N GLU A 468 16.45 -11.66 24.37
CA GLU A 468 17.24 -11.61 23.13
C GLU A 468 17.53 -10.19 22.66
N LEU A 469 16.56 -9.27 22.79
CA LEU A 469 16.76 -7.86 22.47
C LEU A 469 17.73 -7.20 23.46
N GLN A 470 17.65 -7.53 24.75
CA GLN A 470 18.61 -7.06 25.75
C GLN A 470 20.03 -7.57 25.48
N ASP A 471 20.17 -8.85 25.12
CA ASP A 471 21.44 -9.46 24.73
C ASP A 471 22.00 -8.85 23.44
N SER A 472 21.14 -8.55 22.48
CA SER A 472 21.49 -7.85 21.24
C SER A 472 22.02 -6.44 21.55
N ILE A 473 21.33 -5.67 22.42
CA ILE A 473 21.80 -4.35 22.86
C ILE A 473 23.17 -4.45 23.52
N ALA A 474 23.38 -5.44 24.42
CA ALA A 474 24.67 -5.65 25.07
C ALA A 474 25.79 -5.96 24.06
N LYS A 475 25.52 -6.79 23.04
CA LYS A 475 26.47 -7.09 21.95
C LYS A 475 26.80 -5.86 21.11
N ILE A 476 25.81 -5.05 20.74
CA ILE A 476 26.01 -3.82 19.96
C ILE A 476 26.78 -2.78 20.77
N GLU A 477 26.49 -2.64 22.07
CA GLU A 477 27.24 -1.78 22.98
C GLU A 477 28.71 -2.17 23.08
N GLN A 478 28.99 -3.47 23.17
CA GLN A 478 30.35 -3.98 23.19
C GLN A 478 31.07 -3.70 21.86
N HIS A 479 30.40 -3.94 20.73
CA HIS A 479 30.94 -3.65 19.41
C HIS A 479 31.25 -2.15 19.21
N LYS A 480 30.39 -1.27 19.74
CA LYS A 480 30.63 0.19 19.74
C LYS A 480 31.88 0.57 20.54
N LYS A 481 32.10 -0.05 21.70
CA LYS A 481 33.30 0.16 22.53
C LYS A 481 34.57 -0.30 21.79
N ASP A 482 34.52 -1.47 21.15
CA ASP A 482 35.66 -2.02 20.40
C ASP A 482 36.03 -1.14 19.19
N LEU A 483 35.03 -0.63 18.46
CA LEU A 483 35.25 0.33 17.35
C LEU A 483 35.81 1.66 17.84
N ALA A 484 35.39 2.15 19.01
CA ALA A 484 35.95 3.35 19.63
C ALA A 484 37.42 3.14 20.05
N GLN A 485 37.77 1.94 20.52
CA GLN A 485 39.15 1.58 20.83
C GLN A 485 40.02 1.48 19.58
N ARG A 486 39.52 0.82 18.51
CA ARG A 486 40.22 0.71 17.22
C ARG A 486 40.45 2.08 16.57
N GLY A 487 39.49 3.00 16.65
CA GLY A 487 39.66 4.37 16.17
C GLY A 487 40.73 5.17 16.94
N ARG A 488 40.84 4.96 18.26
CA ARG A 488 41.90 5.57 19.07
C ARG A 488 43.28 5.01 18.70
N ASN A 489 43.39 3.70 18.50
CA ASN A 489 44.65 3.05 18.11
C ASN A 489 45.07 3.44 16.69
N ALA A 490 44.13 3.54 15.74
CA ALA A 490 44.41 3.96 14.37
C ALA A 490 44.90 5.41 14.30
N LYS A 491 44.34 6.32 15.09
CA LYS A 491 44.81 7.71 15.22
C LYS A 491 46.19 7.85 15.87
N ALA A 492 46.61 6.87 16.68
CA ALA A 492 47.92 6.86 17.32
C ALA A 492 49.02 6.27 16.41
N ALA A 493 48.63 5.59 15.33
CA ALA A 493 49.52 4.93 14.37
C ALA A 493 49.70 5.70 13.05
N THR A 494 48.88 6.72 12.82
CA THR A 494 49.01 7.76 11.77
C THR A 494 49.62 9.01 12.36
#